data_AF-X1EWM6-F1
#
_entry.id   AF-X1EWM6-F1
#
_cell.length_a   1.000
_cell.length_b   1.000
_cell.length_c   1.000
_cell.angle_alpha   90.00
_cell.angle_beta   90.00
_cell.angle_gamma   90.00
#
_symmetry.space_group_name_H-M   'P 1'
#
loop_
_entity.id
_entity.type
_entity.pdbx_description
1 polymer ?
#
loop_
_entity_poly.entity_id
_entity_poly.type
_entity_poly.pdbx_seq_one_letter_code
_entity_poly.pdbx_strand_id
1 'polypeptide(L)' 'MKSDKHLFSNIGIDSIGFYAPRFYLNLNDLAVIRNVDPNKYKKGLLTKEMRFPEVGEDIVS' A
#
# COMPACT_ATOMS: atom_id res chain seq x y z
N MET A 1 10.12 -1.22 44.97
CA MET A 1 9.88 -1.28 43.51
C MET A 1 9.04 -2.50 43.22
N LYS A 2 7.76 -2.32 42.85
CA LYS A 2 6.93 -3.44 42.36
C LYS A 2 7.46 -3.79 40.96
N SER A 3 7.73 -5.07 40.74
CA SER A 3 8.24 -5.58 39.47
C SER A 3 7.08 -5.61 38.47
N ASP A 4 7.12 -4.76 37.44
CA ASP A 4 6.15 -4.65 36.35
C ASP A 4 6.18 -5.86 35.39
N LYS A 5 6.17 -7.08 35.94
CA LYS A 5 6.22 -8.34 35.19
C LYS A 5 5.04 -8.57 34.25
N HIS A 6 3.95 -7.80 34.40
CA HIS A 6 2.74 -7.90 33.59
C HIS A 6 2.66 -6.86 32.46
N LEU A 7 3.57 -5.88 32.40
CA LEU A 7 3.55 -4.87 31.33
C LEU A 7 4.16 -5.35 30.01
N PHE A 8 4.90 -6.48 29.99
CA PHE A 8 5.70 -6.90 28.83
C PHE A 8 5.76 -8.43 28.59
N SER A 9 4.64 -9.16 28.65
CA SER A 9 4.65 -10.59 28.26
C SER A 9 4.02 -10.84 26.89
N ASN A 10 4.86 -11.22 25.91
CA ASN A 10 4.51 -11.73 24.56
C ASN A 10 3.48 -10.90 23.78
N ILE A 11 3.63 -9.58 23.78
CA ILE A 11 2.79 -8.68 23.00
C ILE A 11 3.55 -8.29 21.73
N GLY A 12 2.98 -8.61 20.58
CA GLY A 12 3.57 -8.32 19.29
C GLY A 12 2.66 -8.75 18.15
N ILE A 13 3.12 -8.51 16.93
CA ILE A 13 2.46 -9.03 15.75
C ILE A 13 2.75 -10.53 15.68
N ASP A 14 1.69 -11.33 15.78
CA ASP A 14 1.79 -12.78 15.62
C ASP A 14 1.85 -13.18 14.15
N SER A 15 1.10 -12.49 13.28
CA SER A 15 1.09 -12.71 11.83
C SER A 15 0.55 -11.48 11.07
N ILE A 16 0.96 -11.34 9.80
CA ILE A 16 0.44 -10.32 8.87
C ILE A 16 0.02 -11.01 7.58
N GLY A 17 -1.24 -10.81 7.18
CA GLY A 17 -1.72 -11.09 5.84
C GLY A 17 -1.73 -9.81 5.02
N PHE A 18 -1.36 -9.91 3.74
CA PHE A 18 -1.43 -8.79 2.81
C PHE A 18 -2.18 -9.21 1.54
N TYR A 19 -3.17 -8.40 1.17
CA TYR A 19 -3.90 -8.51 -0.08
C TYR A 19 -3.88 -7.15 -0.77
N ALA A 20 -3.80 -7.18 -2.10
CA ALA A 20 -4.02 -6.01 -2.93
C ALA A 20 -4.71 -6.43 -4.23
N PRO A 21 -5.55 -5.55 -4.82
CA PRO A 21 -6.25 -5.84 -6.05
C PRO A 21 -5.32 -6.31 -7.16
N ARG A 22 -5.84 -7.16 -8.05
CA ARG A 22 -5.03 -7.74 -9.14
C ARG A 22 -4.62 -6.70 -10.18
N PHE A 23 -5.47 -5.71 -10.44
CA PHE A 23 -5.25 -4.74 -11.50
C PHE A 23 -4.45 -3.54 -11.02
N TYR A 24 -3.56 -3.07 -11.88
CA TYR A 24 -2.77 -1.88 -11.62
C TYR A 24 -2.68 -0.98 -12.86
N LEU A 25 -2.47 0.31 -12.61
CA LEU A 25 -2.16 1.32 -13.60
C LEU A 25 -0.67 1.64 -13.53
N ASN A 26 0.03 1.58 -14.66
CA ASN A 26 1.41 2.06 -14.78
C ASN A 26 1.42 3.60 -14.74
N LEU A 27 2.18 4.18 -13.81
CA LEU A 27 2.17 5.63 -13.62
C LEU A 27 2.88 6.39 -14.75
N ASN A 28 3.74 5.74 -15.55
CA ASN A 28 4.26 6.38 -16.76
C ASN A 28 3.15 6.61 -17.78
N ASP A 29 2.27 5.61 -17.96
CA ASP A 29 1.16 5.69 -18.89
C ASP A 29 0.17 6.76 -18.43
N LEU A 30 -0.12 6.82 -17.13
CA LEU A 30 -0.92 7.89 -16.54
C LEU A 30 -0.31 9.27 -16.79
N ALA A 31 1.02 9.43 -16.62
CA ALA A 31 1.70 10.70 -16.85
C ALA A 31 1.56 11.16 -18.30
N VAL A 32 1.78 10.25 -19.26
CA VAL A 32 1.63 10.53 -20.70
C VAL A 32 0.20 10.96 -21.02
N ILE A 33 -0.81 10.21 -20.57
CA ILE A 33 -2.23 10.51 -20.82
C ILE A 33 -2.65 11.85 -20.20
N ARG A 34 -2.07 12.21 -19.04
CA ARG A 34 -2.38 13.46 -18.33
C ARG A 34 -1.50 14.63 -18.76
N ASN A 35 -0.62 14.46 -19.73
CA ASN A 35 0.35 15.45 -20.19
C ASN A 35 1.20 16.02 -19.03
N VAL A 36 1.75 15.11 -18.22
CA VAL A 36 2.62 15.40 -17.07
C VAL A 36 3.98 14.72 -17.31
N ASP A 37 5.08 15.35 -16.89
CA ASP A 37 6.40 14.70 -16.92
C ASP A 37 6.36 13.37 -16.13
N PRO A 38 6.66 12.21 -16.74
CA PRO A 38 6.69 10.92 -16.05
C PRO A 38 7.59 10.90 -14.80
N ASN A 39 8.65 11.71 -14.78
CA ASN A 39 9.52 11.83 -13.61
C ASN A 39 8.82 12.47 -12.41
N LYS A 40 7.74 13.24 -12.59
CA LYS A 40 6.93 13.76 -11.48
C LYS A 40 6.43 12.61 -10.61
N TYR A 41 5.93 11.53 -11.21
CA TYR A 41 5.42 10.37 -10.46
C TYR A 41 6.54 9.41 -10.06
N LYS A 42 7.45 9.09 -11.01
CA LYS A 42 8.51 8.09 -10.77
C LYS A 42 9.58 8.57 -9.81
N LYS A 43 10.06 9.81 -9.96
CA LYS A 43 11.13 10.38 -9.13
C LYS A 43 10.59 11.32 -8.06
N GLY A 44 9.61 12.15 -8.41
CA GLY A 44 9.02 13.11 -7.47
C GLY A 44 8.22 12.43 -6.35
N LEU A 45 7.46 11.38 -6.67
CA LEU A 45 6.65 10.64 -5.68
C LEU A 45 7.23 9.27 -5.32
N LEU A 46 8.28 8.81 -5.99
CA LEU A 46 8.87 7.47 -5.82
C LEU A 46 7.86 6.32 -6.05
N THR A 47 6.95 6.52 -6.99
CA THR A 47 5.87 5.57 -7.29
C THR A 47 6.08 4.88 -8.64
N LYS A 48 5.61 3.64 -8.76
CA LYS A 48 5.71 2.84 -10.01
C LYS A 48 4.33 2.51 -10.58
N GLU A 49 3.45 2.00 -9.74
CA GLU A 49 2.11 1.54 -10.09
C GLU A 49 1.10 1.98 -9.03
N MET A 50 -0.17 2.04 -9.41
CA MET A 50 -1.31 2.22 -8.51
C MET A 50 -2.31 1.10 -8.76
N ARG A 51 -2.72 0.37 -7.71
CA ARG A 51 -3.72 -0.70 -7.81
C ARG A 51 -5.13 -0.15 -7.68
N PHE A 52 -6.06 -0.74 -8.43
CA PHE A 52 -7.47 -0.38 -8.42
C PHE A 52 -8.32 -1.63 -8.24
N PRO A 53 -9.34 -1.58 -7.37
CA PRO A 53 -10.32 -2.66 -7.25
C PRO A 53 -11.21 -2.74 -8.50
N GLU A 54 -11.64 -3.95 -8.86
CA GLU A 54 -12.74 -4.16 -9.80
C GLU A 54 -14.12 -3.90 -9.15
N VAL A 55 -15.18 -3.92 -9.95
CA VAL A 55 -16.56 -3.67 -9.47
C VAL A 55 -17.00 -4.65 -8.37
N GLY A 56 -16.41 -5.85 -8.33
CA GLY A 56 -16.68 -6.86 -7.30
C GLY A 56 -15.68 -6.88 -6.15
N GLU A 57 -14.71 -5.96 -6.11
CA GLU A 57 -13.75 -5.83 -5.01
C GLU A 57 -14.12 -4.58 -4.20
N ASP A 58 -14.48 -4.77 -2.94
CA ASP A 58 -14.81 -3.68 -2.02
C ASP A 58 -13.97 -3.80 -0.74
N ILE A 59 -14.44 -3.25 0.38
CA ILE A 59 -13.69 -3.34 1.64
C ILE A 59 -13.84 -4.71 2.32
N VAL A 60 -14.89 -5.46 1.98
CA VAL A 60 -15.18 -6.79 2.53
C VAL A 60 -14.68 -7.91 1.61
N SER A 61 -14.77 -7.69 0.30
CA SER A 61 -14.58 -8.68 -0.77
C SER A 61 -13.45 -8.36 -1.73
#